data_AF-K9D8D6-F1
#
_entry.id   AF-K9D8D6-F1
#
_cell.length_a   1.000
_cell.length_b   1.000
_cell.length_c   1.000
_cell.angle_alpha   90.00
_cell.angle_beta   90.00
_cell.angle_gamma   90.00
#
_symmetry.space_group_name_H-M   'P 1'
#
loop_
_entity.id
_entity.type
_entity.pdbx_description
1 polymer ?
#
loop_
_entity_poly.entity_id
_entity_poly.type
_entity_poly.pdbx_seq_one_letter_code
_entity_poly.pdbx_strand_id
1 'polypeptide(L)'
;MPRSALVLETAATNTGENVVLGRAALAAQLDLASVRSVLAIGKACAMRRYLMTLERHWPGLALSGCPVNHFGIEAERWHEHAEFRARVLAEYDKIPGYLERGFLSELAGYGAYPRNPLASASASTAA
;
A
#
# COMPACT_ATOMS: atom_id res chain seq x y z
N MET A 1 -11.80 13.11 18.25
CA MET A 1 -11.79 13.95 17.03
C MET A 1 -13.17 14.57 16.81
N PRO A 2 -13.27 15.82 16.34
CA PRO A 2 -14.53 16.40 15.92
C PRO A 2 -15.04 15.75 14.63
N ARG A 3 -16.37 15.64 14.46
CA ARG A 3 -16.99 15.00 13.28
C ARG A 3 -16.67 15.72 11.97
N SER A 4 -16.56 17.05 12.00
CA SER A 4 -16.23 17.87 10.83
C SER A 4 -14.83 17.62 10.27
N ALA A 5 -13.95 16.97 11.03
CA ALA A 5 -12.63 16.58 10.56
C ALA A 5 -12.57 15.11 10.09
N LEU A 6 -13.72 14.42 10.03
CA LEU A 6 -13.81 13.01 9.67
C LEU A 6 -14.61 12.84 8.37
N VAL A 7 -13.98 12.16 7.42
CA VAL A 7 -14.63 11.64 6.22
C VAL A 7 -14.65 10.12 6.34
N LEU A 8 -15.82 9.51 6.19
CA LEU A 8 -16.01 8.07 6.33
C LEU A 8 -16.35 7.44 4.98
N GLU A 9 -15.58 6.42 4.63
CA GLU A 9 -15.77 5.55 3.47
C GLU A 9 -15.82 4.10 3.98
N THR A 10 -16.77 3.29 3.51
CA THR A 10 -17.07 1.94 4.07
C THR A 10 -17.38 0.87 3.03
N ALA A 11 -17.38 1.23 1.74
CA ALA A 11 -17.66 0.35 0.62
C ALA A 11 -16.42 -0.36 0.09
N ALA A 12 -15.22 0.18 0.30
CA ALA A 12 -13.99 -0.41 -0.21
C ALA A 12 -13.70 -1.80 0.36
N THR A 13 -13.32 -2.72 -0.54
CA THR A 13 -13.00 -4.12 -0.22
C THR A 13 -11.52 -4.47 -0.41
N ASN A 14 -10.75 -3.57 -1.02
CA ASN A 14 -9.33 -3.74 -1.27
C ASN A 14 -8.59 -2.39 -1.22
N THR A 15 -7.26 -2.44 -1.22
CA THR A 15 -6.43 -1.23 -1.06
C THR A 15 -6.59 -0.23 -2.20
N GLY A 16 -6.84 -0.68 -3.44
CA GLY A 16 -7.10 0.21 -4.57
C GLY A 16 -8.39 0.99 -4.37
N GLU A 17 -9.45 0.28 -4.01
CA GLU A 17 -10.75 0.87 -3.68
C GLU A 17 -10.66 1.83 -2.50
N ASN A 18 -9.89 1.50 -1.44
CA ASN A 18 -9.71 2.41 -0.30
C ASN A 18 -9.22 3.80 -0.76
N VAL A 19 -8.28 3.84 -1.71
CA VAL A 19 -7.74 5.12 -2.21
C VAL A 19 -8.74 5.81 -3.12
N VAL A 20 -9.31 5.09 -4.08
CA VAL A 20 -10.22 5.68 -5.08
C VAL A 20 -11.49 6.21 -4.42
N LEU A 21 -12.14 5.38 -3.60
CA LEU A 21 -13.39 5.74 -2.92
C LEU A 21 -13.12 6.76 -1.81
N GLY A 22 -12.05 6.60 -1.04
CA GLY A 22 -11.68 7.56 0.01
C GLY A 22 -11.40 8.95 -0.57
N ARG A 23 -10.69 9.03 -1.70
CA ARG A 23 -10.46 10.28 -2.41
C ARG A 23 -11.74 10.90 -2.95
N ALA A 24 -12.65 10.09 -3.50
CA ALA A 24 -13.95 10.56 -3.97
C ALA A 24 -14.80 11.12 -2.81
N ALA A 25 -14.78 10.45 -1.65
CA ALA A 25 -15.46 10.93 -0.45
C ALA A 25 -14.87 12.26 0.08
N LEU A 26 -13.54 12.44 -0.02
CA LEU A 26 -12.86 13.69 0.33
C LEU A 26 -13.23 14.83 -0.64
N ALA A 27 -13.29 14.56 -1.95
CA ALA A 27 -13.65 15.55 -2.97
C ALA A 27 -15.05 16.17 -2.76
N ALA A 28 -15.96 15.45 -2.09
CA ALA A 28 -17.28 15.96 -1.75
C ALA A 28 -17.25 17.01 -0.62
N GLN A 29 -16.13 17.16 0.10
CA GLN A 29 -16.03 18.00 1.30
C GLN A 29 -14.92 19.06 1.21
N LEU A 30 -13.90 18.84 0.38
CA LEU A 30 -12.79 19.78 0.20
C LEU A 30 -12.22 19.73 -1.21
N ASP A 31 -11.56 20.82 -1.61
CA ASP A 31 -10.80 20.87 -2.87
C ASP A 31 -9.54 20.01 -2.77
N LEU A 32 -9.50 18.90 -3.50
CA LEU A 32 -8.36 17.98 -3.49
C LEU A 32 -7.06 18.63 -3.98
N ALA A 33 -7.12 19.70 -4.78
CA ALA A 33 -5.93 20.43 -5.22
C ALA A 33 -5.22 21.16 -4.05
N SER A 34 -5.94 21.42 -2.96
CA SER A 34 -5.37 22.01 -1.75
C SER A 34 -4.58 21.01 -0.89
N VAL A 35 -4.77 19.70 -1.11
CA VAL A 35 -4.09 18.64 -0.36
C VAL A 35 -2.69 18.44 -0.93
N ARG A 36 -1.67 18.72 -0.12
CA ARG A 36 -0.26 18.62 -0.51
C ARG A 36 0.46 17.41 0.07
N SER A 37 -0.07 16.84 1.15
CA SER A 37 0.54 15.70 1.83
C SER A 37 -0.51 14.78 2.41
N VAL A 38 -0.15 13.51 2.52
CA VAL A 38 -0.99 12.45 3.10
C VAL A 38 -0.15 11.58 4.02
N LEU A 39 -0.65 11.36 5.24
CA LEU A 39 -0.14 10.35 6.15
C LEU A 39 -1.00 9.08 6.01
N ALA A 40 -0.44 8.03 5.42
CA ALA A 40 -1.08 6.73 5.31
C ALA A 40 -0.87 5.92 6.59
N ILE A 41 -1.94 5.57 7.28
CA ILE A 41 -1.91 4.71 8.47
C ILE A 41 -2.41 3.32 8.05
N GLY A 42 -1.62 2.29 8.27
CA GLY A 42 -1.96 0.95 7.78
C GLY A 42 -1.02 -0.13 8.28
N LYS A 43 -1.30 -1.39 7.92
CA LYS A 43 -0.54 -2.56 8.38
C LYS A 43 0.92 -2.45 7.97
N ALA A 44 1.83 -2.69 8.92
CA ALA A 44 3.27 -2.63 8.69
C ALA A 44 3.72 -3.45 7.47
N CYS A 45 3.24 -4.69 7.35
CA CYS A 45 3.60 -5.60 6.26
C CYS A 45 3.18 -5.12 4.86
N ALA A 46 2.12 -4.29 4.75
CA ALA A 46 1.54 -3.87 3.47
C ALA A 46 1.80 -2.37 3.15
N MET A 47 2.57 -1.68 3.99
CA MET A 47 2.73 -0.23 3.91
C MET A 47 3.30 0.22 2.57
N ARG A 48 4.33 -0.47 2.04
CA ARG A 48 4.91 -0.12 0.74
C ARG A 48 3.88 -0.23 -0.39
N ARG A 49 3.12 -1.32 -0.47
CA ARG A 49 2.06 -1.46 -1.46
C ARG A 49 0.99 -0.37 -1.32
N TYR A 50 0.64 0.01 -0.09
CA TYR A 50 -0.35 1.06 0.13
C TYR A 50 0.14 2.43 -0.39
N LEU A 51 1.37 2.82 -0.08
CA LEU A 51 1.97 4.05 -0.62
C LEU A 51 2.05 4.02 -2.15
N MET A 52 2.42 2.88 -2.75
CA MET A 52 2.45 2.71 -4.22
C MET A 52 1.05 2.80 -4.85
N THR A 53 0.02 2.40 -4.10
CA THR A 53 -1.39 2.54 -4.52
C THR A 53 -1.81 4.02 -4.45
N LEU A 54 -1.40 4.75 -3.42
CA LEU A 54 -1.63 6.19 -3.31
C LEU A 54 -0.95 6.94 -4.46
N GLU A 55 0.31 6.63 -4.76
CA GLU A 55 1.04 7.25 -5.87
C GLU A 55 0.35 6.97 -7.22
N ARG A 56 -0.17 5.75 -7.41
CA ARG A 56 -0.90 5.39 -8.63
C ARG A 56 -2.18 6.20 -8.82
N HIS A 57 -2.96 6.34 -7.77
CA HIS A 57 -4.31 6.89 -7.86
C HIS A 57 -4.38 8.37 -7.51
N TRP A 58 -3.41 8.93 -6.80
CA TRP A 58 -3.33 10.32 -6.36
C TRP A 58 -1.88 10.83 -6.43
N PRO A 59 -1.30 10.93 -7.64
CA PRO A 59 0.09 11.33 -7.82
C PRO A 59 0.34 12.79 -7.42
N GLY A 60 1.59 13.11 -7.12
CA GLY A 60 2.05 14.48 -6.82
C GLY A 60 1.92 14.91 -5.36
N LEU A 61 1.54 14.00 -4.46
CA LEU A 61 1.48 14.23 -3.02
C LEU A 61 2.83 13.97 -2.34
N ALA A 62 3.12 14.70 -1.27
CA ALA A 62 4.13 14.28 -0.30
C ALA A 62 3.55 13.17 0.58
N LEU A 63 3.97 11.92 0.33
CA LEU A 63 3.48 10.75 1.04
C LEU A 63 4.33 10.41 2.27
N SER A 64 3.68 10.07 3.38
CA SER A 64 4.31 9.52 4.58
C SER A 64 3.55 8.29 5.06
N GLY A 65 4.26 7.30 5.60
CA GLY A 65 3.66 6.07 6.13
C GLY A 65 3.77 5.99 7.65
N CYS A 66 2.68 5.65 8.33
CA CYS A 66 2.66 5.26 9.74
C CYS A 66 2.31 3.77 9.83
N PRO A 67 3.32 2.87 9.85
CA PRO A 67 3.09 1.44 9.89
C PRO A 67 2.60 1.00 11.27
N VAL A 68 1.43 0.39 11.30
CA VAL A 68 0.83 -0.22 12.49
C VAL A 68 1.24 -1.69 12.56
N ASN A 69 2.04 -2.02 13.57
CA ASN A 69 2.40 -3.39 13.89
C ASN A 69 1.43 -3.95 14.95
N HIS A 70 0.72 -5.01 14.60
CA HIS A 70 -0.26 -5.68 15.47
C HIS A 70 0.14 -7.13 15.80
N PHE A 71 1.38 -7.54 15.49
CA PHE A 71 1.84 -8.92 15.64
C PHE A 71 2.45 -9.22 17.02
N GLY A 72 2.52 -8.25 17.93
CA GLY A 72 3.00 -8.45 19.30
C GLY A 72 4.52 -8.71 19.44
N ILE A 73 5.28 -8.53 18.35
CA ILE A 73 6.75 -8.62 18.31
C ILE A 73 7.33 -7.35 17.68
N GLU A 74 8.62 -7.08 17.90
CA GLU A 74 9.31 -5.98 17.24
C GLU A 74 9.26 -6.14 15.70
N ALA A 75 9.15 -5.03 14.97
CA ALA A 75 8.98 -5.07 13.52
C ALA A 75 10.20 -5.69 12.82
N GLU A 76 11.39 -5.49 13.37
CA GLU A 76 12.67 -6.01 12.90
C GLU A 76 12.72 -7.54 12.96
N ARG A 77 11.94 -8.14 13.86
CA ARG A 77 11.86 -9.59 14.10
C ARG A 77 10.70 -10.26 13.36
N TRP A 78 10.11 -9.58 12.38
CA TRP A 78 8.98 -10.08 11.59
C TRP A 78 9.20 -11.49 11.02
N HIS A 79 10.44 -11.83 10.69
CA HIS A 79 10.83 -13.11 10.08
C HIS A 79 10.77 -14.29 11.07
N GLU A 80 10.91 -14.04 12.37
CA GLU A 80 10.83 -15.05 13.43
C GLU A 80 9.37 -15.47 13.70
N HIS A 81 8.42 -14.55 13.50
CA HIS A 81 7.00 -14.81 13.72
C HIS A 81 6.33 -15.37 12.47
N ALA A 82 5.73 -16.56 12.56
CA ALA A 82 5.18 -17.28 11.41
C ALA A 82 4.16 -16.48 10.59
N GLU A 83 3.16 -15.86 11.24
CA GLU A 83 2.16 -15.07 10.51
C GLU A 83 2.77 -13.80 9.89
N PHE A 84 3.50 -12.99 10.66
CA PHE A 84 4.11 -11.76 10.15
C PHE A 84 5.05 -12.06 8.97
N ARG A 85 5.89 -13.11 9.07
CA ARG A 85 6.70 -13.61 7.97
C ARG A 85 5.87 -13.92 6.73
N ALA A 86 4.81 -14.71 6.88
CA ALA A 86 3.94 -15.06 5.76
C ALA A 86 3.30 -13.82 5.11
N ARG A 87 2.89 -12.82 5.90
CA ARG A 87 2.30 -11.57 5.40
C ARG A 87 3.31 -10.73 4.63
N VAL A 88 4.53 -10.57 5.14
CA VAL A 88 5.59 -9.81 4.46
C VAL A 88 5.98 -10.48 3.14
N LEU A 89 6.20 -11.79 3.14
CA LEU A 89 6.53 -12.54 1.92
C LEU A 89 5.40 -12.50 0.89
N ALA A 90 4.14 -12.63 1.32
CA ALA A 90 3.00 -12.51 0.42
C ALA A 90 2.89 -11.12 -0.22
N GLU A 91 3.30 -10.05 0.47
CA GLU A 91 3.34 -8.70 -0.11
C GLU A 91 4.50 -8.56 -1.11
N TYR A 92 5.66 -9.12 -0.77
CA TYR A 92 6.83 -9.19 -1.66
C TYR A 92 6.51 -9.87 -2.98
N ASP A 93 5.80 -11.00 -2.96
CA ASP A 93 5.46 -11.73 -4.19
C ASP A 93 4.34 -11.04 -5.01
N LYS A 94 3.40 -10.33 -4.37
CA LYS A 94 2.27 -9.67 -5.07
C LYS A 94 2.67 -8.40 -5.82
N ILE A 95 3.56 -7.59 -5.24
CA ILE A 95 3.83 -6.22 -5.74
C ILE A 95 4.30 -6.22 -7.20
N PRO A 96 5.24 -7.08 -7.65
CA PRO A 96 5.64 -7.12 -9.06
C PRO A 96 4.47 -7.35 -10.02
N GLY A 97 3.60 -8.33 -9.73
CA GLY A 97 2.44 -8.61 -10.58
C GLY A 97 1.40 -7.47 -10.58
N TYR A 98 1.29 -6.71 -9.49
CA TYR A 98 0.41 -5.55 -9.44
C TYR A 98 0.98 -4.34 -10.19
N LEU A 99 2.30 -4.17 -10.19
CA LEU A 99 2.98 -3.18 -11.05
C LEU A 99 2.75 -3.49 -12.53
N GLU A 100 2.94 -4.76 -12.93
CA GLU A 100 2.74 -5.20 -14.34
C GLU A 100 1.30 -4.99 -14.82
N ARG A 101 0.32 -5.16 -13.93
CA ARG A 101 -1.10 -4.91 -14.21
C ARG A 101 -1.51 -3.44 -14.12
N GLY A 102 -0.59 -2.53 -13.79
CA GLY A 102 -0.84 -1.09 -13.67
C GLY A 102 -1.71 -0.71 -12.46
N PHE A 103 -1.75 -1.55 -11.43
CA PHE A 103 -2.47 -1.27 -10.17
C PHE A 103 -1.65 -0.46 -9.18
N LEU A 104 -0.34 -0.39 -9.38
CA LEU A 104 0.60 0.33 -8.55
C LEU A 104 1.48 1.25 -9.41
N SER A 105 2.03 2.28 -8.79
CA SER A 105 3.12 3.08 -9.32
C SER A 105 4.31 2.97 -8.37
N GLU A 106 5.52 3.05 -8.92
CA GLU A 106 6.73 3.13 -8.09
C GLU A 106 6.77 4.46 -7.32
N LEU A 107 7.42 4.42 -6.15
CA LEU A 107 7.58 5.60 -5.31
C LEU A 107 8.80 6.41 -5.74
N ALA A 108 8.61 7.71 -5.97
CA ALA A 108 9.72 8.61 -6.26
C ALA A 108 10.76 8.60 -5.13
N GLY A 109 12.05 8.62 -5.48
CA GLY A 109 13.17 8.59 -4.53
C GLY A 109 13.51 7.21 -3.96
N TYR A 110 12.75 6.17 -4.32
CA TYR A 110 13.09 4.77 -4.00
C TYR A 110 13.56 4.04 -5.25
N GLY A 111 14.44 3.06 -5.08
CA GLY A 111 14.75 2.11 -6.14
C GLY A 111 13.54 1.26 -6.53
N ALA A 112 13.57 0.76 -7.76
CA ALA A 112 12.56 -0.16 -8.29
C ALA A 112 12.31 -1.32 -7.33
N TYR A 113 11.05 -1.78 -7.25
CA TYR A 113 10.71 -2.87 -6.37
C TYR A 113 11.46 -4.15 -6.77
N PRO A 114 12.13 -4.83 -5.82
CA PRO A 114 12.85 -6.06 -6.14
C PRO A 114 11.89 -7.13 -6.65
N ARG A 115 12.31 -7.85 -7.69
CA ARG A 115 11.64 -9.06 -8.16
C ARG A 115 12.17 -10.27 -7.41
N ASN A 116 11.30 -11.23 -7.11
CA ASN A 116 11.71 -12.52 -6.58
C ASN A 116 12.34 -13.36 -7.70
N PRO A 117 13.67 -13.58 -7.71
CA PRO A 117 14.32 -14.32 -8.80
C PRO A 117 13.90 -15.80 -8.84
N LEU A 118 13.42 -16.34 -7.72
CA LEU A 118 12.97 -17.73 -7.63
C LEU A 118 11.53 -17.90 -8.16
N ALA A 119 10.70 -16.85 -8.13
CA ALA A 119 9.32 -16.90 -8.64
C ALA A 119 9.27 -16.95 -10.18
N SER A 120 10.26 -16.38 -10.87
CA SER A 120 10.38 -16.45 -12.34
C SER A 120 10.77 -17.84 -12.87
N ALA A 121 11.39 -18.69 -12.06
CA ALA A 121 11.86 -20.02 -12.49
C ALA A 121 10.73 -21.06 -12.55
N SER A 122 9.70 -20.93 -11.71
CA SER A 122 8.55 -21.84 -11.67
C SER A 122 7.56 -21.71 -12.83
N ALA A 123 7.65 -20.64 -13.62
CA ALA A 123 6.79 -20.45 -14.80
C ALA A 123 7.35 -21.10 -16.08
N SER A 124 8.59 -21.61 -16.05
CA SER A 124 9.30 -22.11 -17.24
C SER A 124 9.31 -23.64 -17.39
N THR A 125 8.63 -24.40 -16.52
CA THR A 125 8.66 -25.88 -16.52
C THR A 125 7.33 -26.54 -16.88
N ALA A 126 6.40 -25.80 -17.48
CA ALA A 126 5.18 -26.37 -18.07
C ALA A 126 5.09 -25.99 -19.55
N ALA A 127 5.80 -26.74 -20.40
CA ALA A 127 5.61 -26.81 -21.84
C ALA A 127 5.74 -28.27 -22.29
#